data_AF-A0A7V2Z1N9-F1
#
_entry.id   AF-A0A7V2Z1N9-F1
#
_cell.length_a   1.000
_cell.length_b   1.000
_cell.length_c   1.000
_cell.angle_alpha   90.00
_cell.angle_beta   90.00
_cell.angle_gamma   90.00
#
_symmetry.space_group_name_H-M   'P 1'
#
loop_
_entity.id
_entity.type
_entity.pdbx_description
1 polymer ?
#
loop_
_entity_poly.entity_id
_entity_poly.type
_entity_poly.pdbx_seq_one_letter_code
_entity_poly.pdbx_strand_id
1 'polypeptide(L)' 'MLDDPIVAEVRKRRREILESYDWDFEKMSRDVMKRQWQSGHKVVSRPKRKPQPGVAPNAYPFRGQA' A
#
# COMPACT_ATOMS: atom_id res chain seq x y z
N MET A 1 16.18 -1.96 13.32
CA MET A 1 16.44 -1.00 12.23
C MET A 1 15.52 0.20 12.40
N LEU A 2 15.91 1.16 13.24
CA LEU A 2 15.22 2.45 13.40
C LEU A 2 15.96 3.57 12.65
N ASP A 3 17.28 3.43 12.48
CA ASP A 3 18.19 4.46 11.93
C ASP A 3 18.63 4.18 10.49
N ASP A 4 17.85 3.42 9.73
CA ASP A 4 18.13 3.23 8.31
C ASP A 4 17.79 4.54 7.54
N PRO A 5 18.75 5.16 6.84
CA PRO A 5 18.55 6.44 6.17
C PRO A 5 17.47 6.39 5.09
N ILE A 6 17.31 5.25 4.39
CA ILE A 6 16.27 5.06 3.37
C ILE A 6 14.90 5.03 4.05
N VAL A 7 14.79 4.32 5.18
CA VAL A 7 13.53 4.25 5.93
C VAL A 7 13.15 5.62 6.48
N ALA A 8 14.12 6.41 6.96
CA ALA A 8 13.89 7.77 7.45
C ALA A 8 13.38 8.70 6.34
N GLU A 9 13.99 8.64 5.15
CA GLU A 9 13.53 9.40 3.98
C GLU A 9 12.09 9.04 3.60
N VAL A 10 11.79 7.74 3.48
CA VAL A 10 10.43 7.27 3.13
C VAL A 10 9.40 7.75 4.16
N ARG A 11 9.74 7.71 5.46
CA ARG A 11 8.88 8.22 6.53
C ARG A 11 8.65 9.72 6.42
N LYS A 12 9.69 10.49 6.11
CA LYS A 12 9.59 11.94 5.88
C LYS A 12 8.65 12.23 4.72
N ARG A 13 8.85 11.58 3.57
CA ARG A 13 7.99 11.77 2.39
C ARG A 13 6.53 11.40 2.65
N ARG A 14 6.28 10.30 3.35
CA ARG A 14 4.91 9.91 3.72
C ARG A 14 4.23 10.95 4.60
N ARG A 15 4.96 11.55 5.53
CA ARG A 15 4.45 12.62 6.40
C ARG A 15 4.12 13.87 5.60
N GLU A 16 5.03 14.34 4.76
CA GLU A 16 4.83 15.51 3.89
C GLU A 16 3.57 15.33 3.01
N ILE A 17 3.39 14.12 2.45
CA ILE A 17 2.18 13.81 1.67
C ILE A 17 0.94 13.90 2.55
N LEU A 18 0.89 13.23 3.71
CA LEU A 18 -0.30 13.25 4.57
C LEU A 18 -0.64 14.66 5.09
N GLU A 19 0.36 15.45 5.46
CA GLU A 19 0.19 16.85 5.87
C GLU A 19 -0.45 17.68 4.76
N SER A 20 -0.08 17.46 3.48
CA SER A 20 -0.70 18.13 2.34
C SER A 20 -2.19 17.80 2.12
N TYR A 21 -2.70 16.74 2.77
CA TYR A 21 -4.10 16.33 2.75
C TYR A 21 -4.77 16.48 4.12
N ASP A 22 -4.22 17.31 5.03
CA ASP A 22 -4.80 17.53 6.37
C ASP A 22 -4.93 16.24 7.19
N TRP A 23 -4.02 15.28 6.95
CA TRP A 23 -4.07 13.92 7.51
C TRP A 23 -5.33 13.11 7.13
N ASP A 24 -6.10 13.56 6.14
CA ASP A 24 -7.24 12.82 5.59
C ASP A 24 -6.77 11.81 4.52
N PHE A 25 -6.64 10.56 4.96
CA PHE A 25 -6.25 9.44 4.09
C PHE A 25 -7.26 9.20 2.97
N GLU A 26 -8.55 9.41 3.21
CA GLU A 26 -9.59 9.17 2.21
C GLU A 26 -9.51 10.22 1.09
N LYS A 27 -9.31 11.49 1.46
CA LYS A 27 -9.06 12.60 0.51
C LYS A 27 -7.84 12.32 -0.36
N MET A 28 -6.72 11.92 0.25
CA MET A 28 -5.49 11.53 -0.45
C MET A 28 -5.75 10.38 -1.44
N SER A 29 -6.39 9.30 -0.98
CA SER A 29 -6.68 8.11 -1.79
C SER A 29 -7.53 8.46 -3.03
N ARG A 30 -8.60 9.26 -2.83
CA ARG A 30 -9.47 9.72 -3.93
C ARG A 30 -8.70 10.53 -4.96
N ASP A 31 -7.81 11.41 -4.54
CA ASP A 31 -7.00 12.23 -5.45
C ASP A 31 -6.01 11.38 -6.26
N VAL A 32 -5.31 10.44 -5.61
CA VAL A 32 -4.41 9.50 -6.29
C VAL A 32 -5.16 8.67 -7.32
N MET A 33 -6.35 8.17 -7.00
CA MET A 33 -7.18 7.44 -7.95
C MET A 33 -7.56 8.30 -9.17
N LYS A 34 -7.94 9.58 -8.97
CA LYS A 34 -8.23 10.51 -10.08
C LYS A 34 -7.01 10.69 -10.98
N ARG A 35 -5.83 10.95 -10.40
CA ARG A 35 -4.58 11.10 -11.16
C ARG A 35 -4.23 9.83 -11.94
N GLN A 36 -4.43 8.66 -11.33
CA GLN A 36 -4.22 7.37 -12.00
C GLN A 36 -5.12 7.22 -13.22
N TRP A 37 -6.42 7.55 -13.09
CA TRP A 37 -7.36 7.53 -14.21
C TRP A 37 -6.99 8.52 -15.32
N GLN A 38 -6.45 9.69 -14.96
CA GLN A 38 -6.06 10.74 -15.91
C GLN A 38 -4.68 10.52 -16.55
N SER A 39 -3.89 9.57 -16.06
CA SER A 39 -2.51 9.34 -16.51
C SER A 39 -2.36 8.86 -17.96
N GLY A 40 -3.46 8.49 -18.62
CA GLY A 40 -3.44 7.88 -19.96
C GLY A 40 -2.93 6.42 -19.98
N HIS A 41 -2.47 5.89 -18.84
CA HIS A 41 -2.09 4.49 -18.71
C HIS A 41 -3.31 3.60 -18.44
N LYS A 42 -3.27 2.37 -18.95
CA LYS A 42 -4.30 1.36 -18.71
C LYS A 42 -4.35 1.00 -17.21
N VAL A 43 -5.44 1.36 -16.54
CA VAL A 43 -5.71 0.95 -15.16
C VAL A 43 -6.17 -0.51 -15.15
N VAL A 44 -5.44 -1.37 -14.45
CA VAL A 44 -5.77 -2.80 -14.33
C VAL A 44 -6.58 -3.04 -13.06
N SER A 45 -7.84 -3.46 -13.21
CA SER A 45 -8.65 -3.97 -12.10
C SER A 45 -8.47 -5.49 -11.99
N ARG A 46 -8.09 -5.96 -10.79
CA ARG A 46 -7.94 -7.40 -10.52
C ARG A 46 -9.25 -7.95 -9.95
N PRO A 47 -9.67 -9.17 -10.33
CA PRO A 47 -10.84 -9.79 -9.73
C PRO A 47 -10.63 -10.00 -8.22
N LYS A 48 -11.72 -9.93 -7.46
CA LYS A 48 -11.69 -10.18 -6.02
C LYS A 48 -11.14 -11.58 -5.76
N ARG A 49 -10.09 -11.66 -4.94
CA ARG A 49 -9.49 -12.95 -4.54
C ARG A 49 -10.52 -13.70 -3.68
N LYS A 50 -10.87 -14.92 -4.06
CA LYS A 50 -11.73 -15.78 -3.24
C LYS A 50 -10.91 -16.24 -2.01
N PRO A 51 -11.43 -16.07 -0.77
CA PRO A 51 -10.74 -16.61 0.40
C PRO A 51 -10.66 -18.13 0.28
N GLN A 52 -9.49 -18.70 0.51
CA GLN A 52 -9.36 -20.15 0.63
C GLN A 52 -9.76 -20.54 2.07
N PRO A 53 -10.74 -21.45 2.24
CA PRO A 53 -11.11 -21.91 3.57
C PRO A 53 -9.90 -22.60 4.24
N GLY A 54 -9.65 -22.28 5.51
CA GLY A 54 -8.56 -22.87 6.29
C GLY A 54 -7.19 -22.22 6.14
N VAL A 55 -7.04 -21.16 5.32
CA VAL A 55 -5.78 -20.44 5.15
C VAL A 55 -5.92 -18.99 5.61
N ALA A 56 -5.18 -18.59 6.64
CA ALA A 56 -5.05 -17.18 6.97
C ALA A 56 -4.34 -16.45 5.81
N PRO A 57 -4.82 -15.28 5.36
CA PRO A 57 -4.33 -14.59 4.16
C PRO A 57 -2.84 -14.19 4.22
N ASN A 58 -2.24 -14.23 5.40
CA ASN A 58 -0.85 -13.91 5.72
C ASN A 58 -0.10 -15.08 6.39
N ALA A 59 -0.62 -16.31 6.32
CA ALA A 59 0.11 -17.48 6.78
C ALA A 59 1.36 -17.68 5.89
N TYR A 60 2.53 -17.34 6.42
CA TYR A 60 3.79 -17.79 5.83
C TYR A 60 3.85 -19.31 6.01
N PRO A 61 4.19 -20.08 4.97
CA PRO A 61 4.38 -21.52 5.14
C PRO A 61 5.50 -21.73 6.17
N PHE A 62 5.17 -22.38 7.29
CA PHE A 62 6.17 -22.84 8.24
C PHE A 62 6.98 -23.93 7.52
N ARG A 63 8.16 -23.58 6.99
CA ARG A 63 9.13 -24.56 6.50
C ARG A 63 9.76 -25.21 7.73
N GLY A 64 9.05 -26.17 8.32
CA GLY A 64 9.69 -27.16 9.19
C GLY A 64 10.70 -27.92 8.36
N GLN A 65 11.98 -27.78 8.69
CA GLN A 65 13.05 -28.61 8.16
C GLN A 65 12.83 -30.07 8.61
N ALA A 66 13.25 -30.96 7.72
CA ALA A 66 13.20 -32.43 7.80
C ALA A 66 13.85 -33.01 9.06
#